data_AF-A0A1I6SIS4-F1
#
_entry.id   AF-A0A1I6SIS4-F1
#
_cell.length_a   1.000
_cell.length_b   1.000
_cell.length_c   1.000
_cell.angle_alpha   90.00
_cell.angle_beta   90.00
_cell.angle_gamma   90.00
#
_symmetry.space_group_name_H-M   'P 1'
#
loop_
_entity.id
_entity.type
_entity.pdbx_description
1 polymer ?
#
loop_
_entity_poly.entity_id
_entity_poly.type
_entity_poly.pdbx_seq_one_letter_code
_entity_poly.pdbx_strand_id
1 'polypeptide(L)'
;MLKIQKVIGLFIWLLMVTTISGIISSCTVSATSESPVRSEKMLSVKYEDVISLQVVGSLHGIKGSPIYQTSDVTGKFMITKVIDWINSSTPVGIQPDYGRHGYPMVLKIKMSDGNIISVVPAYKCESNKLENGNLLKACSNVNDEIVLYNNSGQIRAKSPDLYKWLTGDWKKE
;
A
#
# COMPACT_ATOMS: atom_id res chain seq x y z
N MET A 1 -4.52 89.33 -43.56
CA MET A 1 -3.33 89.10 -44.39
C MET A 1 -3.05 87.60 -44.37
N LEU A 2 -3.06 86.95 -45.55
CA LEU A 2 -2.84 85.50 -45.84
C LEU A 2 -1.59 84.92 -45.15
N LYS A 3 -1.41 83.61 -44.84
CA LYS A 3 -1.49 82.34 -45.63
C LYS A 3 -1.58 81.16 -44.61
N ILE A 4 -2.38 80.09 -44.69
CA ILE A 4 -2.50 78.94 -45.63
C ILE A 4 -1.21 78.13 -45.84
N GLN A 5 -1.21 76.88 -45.35
CA GLN A 5 -0.70 75.58 -45.89
C GLN A 5 -0.35 74.65 -44.69
N LYS A 6 -0.61 73.33 -44.62
CA LYS A 6 -1.06 72.26 -45.54
C LYS A 6 -1.61 71.11 -44.63
N VAL A 7 -2.80 70.56 -44.84
CA VAL A 7 -3.16 69.34 -45.62
C VAL A 7 -2.55 68.02 -45.08
N ILE A 8 -3.39 66.95 -45.11
CA ILE A 8 -3.13 65.49 -45.04
C ILE A 8 -3.33 64.91 -43.63
N GLY A 9 -4.29 64.03 -43.34
CA GLY A 9 -5.28 63.35 -44.17
C GLY A 9 -6.31 62.61 -43.31
N LEU A 10 -7.57 62.65 -43.78
CA LEU A 10 -8.54 61.58 -43.59
C LEU A 10 -7.95 60.27 -44.13
N PHE A 11 -8.28 59.12 -43.54
CA PHE A 11 -8.82 57.92 -44.19
C PHE A 11 -8.56 56.67 -43.32
N ILE A 12 -9.66 55.97 -42.96
CA ILE A 12 -9.73 54.53 -42.67
C ILE A 12 -9.13 54.15 -41.29
N TRP A 13 -9.85 53.62 -40.32
CA TRP A 13 -10.45 52.27 -40.23
C TRP A 13 -11.62 52.38 -39.23
N LEU A 14 -12.89 52.18 -39.60
CA LEU A 14 -13.58 50.93 -39.93
C LEU A 14 -13.40 49.82 -38.87
N LEU A 15 -14.51 49.54 -38.19
CA LEU A 15 -14.91 48.29 -37.52
C LEU A 15 -14.06 47.78 -36.35
N MET A 16 -14.60 47.87 -35.14
CA MET A 16 -14.75 46.71 -34.25
C MET A 16 -15.88 46.99 -33.24
N VAL A 17 -17.12 46.83 -33.70
CA VAL A 17 -18.22 46.45 -32.81
C VAL A 17 -18.10 44.94 -32.66
N THR A 18 -17.64 44.47 -31.50
CA THR A 18 -17.77 43.06 -31.13
C THR A 18 -18.46 42.96 -29.77
N THR A 19 -19.71 42.53 -29.84
CA THR A 19 -20.51 42.02 -28.74
C THR A 19 -19.84 40.79 -28.16
N ILE A 20 -19.35 40.85 -26.92
CA ILE A 20 -18.98 39.66 -26.15
C ILE A 20 -20.24 39.18 -25.45
N SER A 21 -20.99 38.31 -26.11
CA SER A 21 -21.97 37.43 -25.49
C SER A 21 -21.40 36.02 -25.59
N GLY A 22 -21.09 35.38 -24.46
CA GLY A 22 -20.34 34.13 -24.49
C GLY A 22 -20.18 33.44 -23.14
N ILE A 23 -21.25 32.76 -22.71
CA ILE A 23 -21.26 31.48 -21.98
C ILE A 23 -20.57 31.48 -20.60
N ILE A 24 -21.39 31.62 -19.55
CA ILE A 24 -21.08 31.13 -18.20
C ILE A 24 -21.02 29.60 -18.30
N SER A 25 -19.80 29.07 -18.44
CA SER A 25 -19.54 27.64 -18.34
C SER A 25 -19.72 27.24 -16.88
N SER A 26 -20.82 26.58 -16.58
CA SER A 26 -21.03 25.90 -15.30
C SER A 26 -19.97 24.81 -15.18
N CYS A 27 -18.99 24.99 -14.30
CA CYS A 27 -18.11 23.91 -13.89
C CYS A 27 -18.94 22.90 -13.08
N THR A 28 -19.56 21.97 -13.79
CA THR A 28 -20.15 20.78 -13.19
C THR A 28 -19.02 20.04 -12.48
N VAL A 29 -19.17 19.90 -11.16
CA VAL A 29 -18.32 19.06 -10.31
C VAL A 29 -18.35 17.66 -10.91
N SER A 30 -17.28 17.27 -11.60
CA SER A 30 -17.10 15.90 -12.05
C SER A 30 -17.04 15.02 -10.82
N ALA A 31 -18.03 14.13 -10.76
CA ALA A 31 -18.13 13.04 -9.82
C ALA A 31 -16.77 12.36 -9.63
N THR A 32 -16.47 12.11 -8.36
CA THR A 32 -15.51 11.15 -7.85
C THR A 32 -15.34 10.01 -8.83
N SER A 33 -14.17 9.90 -9.46
CA SER A 33 -13.75 8.66 -10.09
C SER A 33 -13.53 7.66 -8.96
N GLU A 34 -14.59 6.95 -8.58
CA GLU A 34 -14.43 5.66 -7.94
C GLU A 34 -13.67 4.78 -8.93
N SER A 35 -12.35 4.70 -8.71
CA SER A 35 -11.51 3.72 -9.39
C SER A 35 -12.19 2.36 -9.17
N PRO A 36 -12.38 1.54 -10.23
CA PRO A 36 -13.03 0.25 -10.07
C PRO A 36 -12.21 -0.52 -9.04
N VAL A 37 -12.85 -0.84 -7.90
CA VAL A 37 -12.28 -1.73 -6.89
C VAL A 37 -12.05 -3.05 -7.60
N ARG A 38 -10.85 -3.20 -8.18
CA ARG A 38 -10.35 -4.44 -8.72
C ARG A 38 -10.41 -5.39 -7.54
N SER A 39 -11.40 -6.29 -7.54
CA SER A 39 -11.58 -7.31 -6.53
C SER A 39 -10.19 -7.89 -6.23
N GLU A 40 -9.61 -7.50 -5.09
CA GLU A 40 -8.29 -7.94 -4.69
C GLU A 40 -8.43 -9.42 -4.41
N LYS A 41 -8.15 -10.22 -5.44
CA LYS A 41 -8.24 -11.66 -5.34
C LYS A 41 -7.25 -12.06 -4.26
N MET A 42 -7.79 -12.55 -3.15
CA MET A 42 -6.97 -12.99 -2.03
C MET A 42 -5.96 -14.03 -2.51
N LEU A 43 -4.74 -13.90 -1.99
CA LEU A 43 -3.67 -14.86 -2.24
C LEU A 43 -4.06 -16.20 -1.60
N SER A 44 -4.63 -17.10 -2.41
CA SER A 44 -4.89 -18.47 -2.00
C SER A 44 -3.59 -19.26 -2.12
N VAL A 45 -3.05 -19.66 -0.99
CA VAL A 45 -1.82 -20.45 -0.91
C VAL A 45 -2.20 -21.92 -0.81
N LYS A 46 -1.68 -22.71 -1.74
CA LYS A 46 -1.87 -24.16 -1.75
C LYS A 46 -0.82 -24.84 -0.91
N TYR A 47 -1.23 -25.76 -0.05
CA TYR A 47 -0.33 -26.48 0.84
C TYR A 47 0.73 -27.27 0.05
N GLU A 48 0.31 -27.93 -1.03
CA GLU A 48 1.16 -28.73 -1.91
C GLU A 48 2.30 -27.94 -2.57
N ASP A 49 2.14 -26.62 -2.67
CA ASP A 49 3.13 -25.73 -3.27
C ASP A 49 4.12 -25.18 -2.24
N VAL A 50 3.98 -25.50 -0.94
CA VAL A 50 4.90 -25.02 0.10
C VAL A 50 6.04 -26.02 0.31
N ILE A 51 7.28 -25.54 0.24
CA ILE A 51 8.48 -26.31 0.60
C ILE A 51 8.78 -26.16 2.10
N SER A 52 8.81 -24.92 2.58
CA SER A 52 9.20 -24.63 3.95
C SER A 52 8.68 -23.29 4.46
N LEU A 53 8.71 -23.16 5.78
CA LEU A 53 8.26 -21.99 6.51
C LEU A 53 9.25 -21.62 7.61
N GLN A 54 9.49 -20.32 7.80
CA GLN A 54 10.34 -19.83 8.88
C GLN A 54 9.96 -18.41 9.30
N VAL A 55 9.87 -18.16 10.61
CA VAL A 55 9.86 -16.81 11.16
C VAL A 55 11.28 -16.31 11.30
N VAL A 56 11.60 -15.21 10.63
CA VAL A 56 12.90 -14.54 10.70
C VAL A 56 12.75 -13.16 11.33
N GLY A 57 13.69 -12.82 12.20
CA GLY A 57 13.76 -11.53 12.87
C GLY A 57 14.74 -10.59 12.16
N SER A 58 14.55 -9.30 12.39
CA SER A 58 15.19 -8.23 11.62
C SER A 58 16.22 -7.42 12.45
N LEU A 59 16.29 -7.67 13.77
CA LEU A 59 17.34 -7.16 14.68
C LEU A 59 18.42 -8.20 14.97
N HIS A 60 19.67 -7.75 15.09
CA HIS A 60 20.80 -8.60 15.50
C HIS A 60 20.52 -9.27 16.86
N GLY A 61 20.74 -10.58 16.93
CA GLY A 61 20.60 -11.37 18.16
C GLY A 61 19.24 -12.03 18.38
N ILE A 62 18.19 -11.69 17.60
CA ILE A 62 16.93 -12.43 17.65
C ILE A 62 17.06 -13.67 16.76
N LYS A 63 17.14 -14.84 17.40
CA LYS A 63 17.08 -16.13 16.69
C LYS A 63 15.66 -16.31 16.14
N GLY A 64 15.54 -16.61 14.84
CA GLY A 64 14.26 -16.96 14.22
C GLY A 64 13.73 -18.31 14.68
N SER A 65 12.57 -18.70 14.18
CA SER A 65 12.06 -20.06 14.39
C SER A 65 12.97 -21.10 13.72
N PRO A 66 12.86 -22.38 14.11
CA PRO A 66 13.30 -23.48 13.25
C PRO A 66 12.70 -23.37 11.84
N ILE A 67 13.36 -23.99 10.87
CA ILE A 67 12.80 -24.15 9.54
C ILE A 67 11.83 -25.34 9.60
N TYR A 68 10.56 -25.07 9.40
CA TYR A 68 9.51 -26.08 9.29
C TYR A 68 9.46 -26.57 7.85
N GLN A 69 9.62 -27.88 7.62
CA GLN A 69 9.63 -28.47 6.29
C GLN A 69 8.44 -29.41 6.12
N THR A 70 8.00 -29.60 4.86
CA THR A 70 6.95 -30.58 4.56
C THR A 70 7.41 -32.03 4.72
N SER A 71 8.70 -32.28 4.92
CA SER A 71 9.26 -33.61 5.15
C SER A 71 9.08 -34.11 6.59
N ASP A 72 8.88 -33.21 7.57
CA ASP A 72 8.78 -33.55 9.00
C ASP A 72 7.36 -33.31 9.56
N VAL A 73 6.95 -34.08 10.57
CA VAL A 73 5.56 -34.06 11.09
C VAL A 73 5.21 -32.70 11.69
N THR A 74 6.11 -32.11 12.47
CA THR A 74 5.94 -30.78 13.08
C THR A 74 5.83 -29.73 11.99
N GLY A 75 6.67 -29.79 10.97
CA GLY A 75 6.68 -28.86 9.86
C GLY A 75 5.42 -28.93 9.02
N LYS A 76 4.91 -30.13 8.72
CA LYS A 76 3.59 -30.31 8.09
C LYS A 76 2.47 -29.67 8.90
N PHE A 77 2.45 -29.88 10.21
CA PHE A 77 1.46 -29.28 11.10
C PHE A 77 1.53 -27.75 11.08
N MET A 78 2.73 -27.19 11.23
CA MET A 78 2.93 -25.74 11.26
C MET A 78 2.61 -25.07 9.91
N ILE A 79 3.01 -25.70 8.80
CA ILE A 79 2.68 -25.21 7.46
C ILE A 79 1.16 -25.23 7.27
N THR A 80 0.49 -26.34 7.57
CA THR A 80 -0.98 -26.44 7.44
C THR A 80 -1.68 -25.34 8.23
N LYS A 81 -1.33 -25.19 9.51
CA LYS A 81 -1.87 -24.17 10.42
C LYS A 81 -1.73 -22.76 9.86
N VAL A 82 -0.54 -22.41 9.36
CA VAL A 82 -0.29 -21.08 8.80
C VAL A 82 -1.04 -20.87 7.49
N ILE A 83 -1.07 -21.87 6.60
CA ILE A 83 -1.78 -21.77 5.33
C ILE A 83 -3.29 -21.61 5.57
N ASP A 84 -3.85 -22.30 6.56
CA ASP A 84 -5.26 -22.14 6.95
C ASP A 84 -5.55 -20.71 7.43
N TRP A 85 -4.68 -20.11 8.24
CA TRP A 85 -4.84 -18.72 8.68
C TRP A 85 -4.71 -17.69 7.56
N ILE A 86 -3.88 -17.96 6.55
CA ILE A 86 -3.76 -17.12 5.36
C ILE A 86 -5.02 -17.23 4.51
N ASN A 87 -5.44 -18.45 4.21
CA ASN A 87 -6.58 -18.72 3.33
C ASN A 87 -7.93 -18.33 3.95
N SER A 88 -8.02 -18.27 5.28
CA SER A 88 -9.19 -17.78 6.01
C SER A 88 -9.15 -16.28 6.34
N SER A 89 -8.07 -15.59 5.98
CA SER A 89 -7.95 -14.15 6.24
C SER A 89 -8.98 -13.34 5.44
N THR A 90 -9.30 -12.13 5.88
CA THR A 90 -10.20 -11.23 5.15
C THR A 90 -9.42 -10.06 4.57
N PRO A 91 -9.38 -9.86 3.24
CA PRO A 91 -8.72 -8.70 2.64
C PRO A 91 -9.30 -7.39 3.17
N VAL A 92 -8.43 -6.45 3.49
CA VAL A 92 -8.82 -5.09 3.93
C VAL A 92 -8.28 -4.00 2.99
N GLY A 93 -7.51 -4.39 1.97
CA GLY A 93 -6.96 -3.49 0.95
C GLY A 93 -5.43 -3.56 0.88
N ILE A 94 -4.80 -2.43 0.56
CA ILE A 94 -3.35 -2.31 0.42
C ILE A 94 -2.76 -1.62 1.65
N GLN A 95 -1.60 -2.08 2.12
CA GLN A 95 -0.81 -1.39 3.15
C GLN A 95 -0.29 -0.05 2.60
N PRO A 96 -0.63 1.11 3.18
CA PRO A 96 -0.04 2.37 2.74
C PRO A 96 1.48 2.34 2.91
N ASP A 97 2.19 2.88 1.93
CA ASP A 97 3.64 3.02 2.00
C ASP A 97 3.99 4.19 2.92
N TYR A 98 4.73 3.88 3.99
CA TYR A 98 5.24 4.86 4.91
C TYR A 98 6.76 5.02 4.80
N GLY A 99 7.45 4.21 3.99
CA GLY A 99 8.90 4.03 4.01
C GLY A 99 9.36 2.89 4.93
N ARG A 100 10.67 2.72 5.11
CA ARG A 100 11.21 1.69 6.02
C ARG A 100 11.03 2.11 7.48
N HIS A 101 10.22 1.36 8.22
CA HIS A 101 9.98 1.59 9.65
C HIS A 101 10.23 0.32 10.46
N GLY A 102 11.16 0.42 11.40
CA GLY A 102 11.50 -0.66 12.32
C GLY A 102 12.08 -1.90 11.64
N TYR A 103 12.07 -2.98 12.41
CA TYR A 103 12.64 -4.28 12.05
C TYR A 103 11.60 -5.35 12.43
N PRO A 104 10.49 -5.47 11.69
CA PRO A 104 9.42 -6.39 12.05
C PRO A 104 9.88 -7.85 11.94
N MET A 105 9.22 -8.72 12.69
CA MET A 105 9.30 -10.15 12.45
C MET A 105 8.65 -10.46 11.09
N VAL A 106 9.33 -11.25 10.28
CA VAL A 106 8.88 -11.65 8.94
C VAL A 106 8.70 -13.14 8.92
N LEU A 107 7.51 -13.61 8.57
CA LEU A 107 7.29 -14.99 8.20
C LEU A 107 7.65 -15.16 6.72
N LYS A 108 8.58 -16.07 6.41
CA LYS A 108 8.94 -16.45 5.05
C LYS A 108 8.37 -17.83 4.73
N ILE A 109 7.65 -17.92 3.63
CA ILE A 109 7.10 -19.16 3.08
C ILE A 109 7.76 -19.37 1.74
N LYS A 110 8.53 -20.46 1.61
CA LYS A 110 9.21 -20.84 0.38
C LYS A 110 8.31 -21.75 -0.43
N MET A 111 8.02 -21.36 -1.66
CA MET A 111 7.17 -22.09 -2.58
C MET A 111 7.99 -23.04 -3.47
N SER A 112 7.32 -24.05 -4.04
CA SER A 112 7.88 -25.07 -4.93
C SER A 112 8.42 -24.51 -6.24
N ASP A 113 7.77 -23.45 -6.74
CA ASP A 113 8.16 -22.69 -7.93
C ASP A 113 9.35 -21.72 -7.71
N GLY A 114 9.91 -21.71 -6.50
CA GLY A 114 11.02 -20.83 -6.11
C GLY A 114 10.60 -19.46 -5.60
N ASN A 115 9.30 -19.13 -5.64
CA ASN A 115 8.79 -17.88 -5.11
C ASN A 115 8.81 -17.87 -3.57
N ILE A 116 8.84 -16.66 -3.01
CA ILE A 116 8.78 -16.46 -1.56
C ILE A 116 7.59 -15.57 -1.25
N ILE A 117 6.69 -16.07 -0.42
CA ILE A 117 5.65 -15.25 0.20
C ILE A 117 6.21 -14.75 1.54
N SER A 118 6.14 -13.45 1.77
CA SER A 118 6.54 -12.85 3.04
C SER A 118 5.31 -12.30 3.75
N VAL A 119 5.16 -12.59 5.03
CA VAL A 119 4.07 -12.05 5.86
C VAL A 119 4.66 -11.25 7.02
N VAL A 120 4.15 -10.04 7.22
CA VAL A 120 4.54 -9.15 8.32
C VAL A 120 3.30 -8.63 9.04
N PRO A 121 3.40 -8.18 10.30
CA PRO A 121 2.33 -7.41 10.94
C PRO A 121 2.02 -6.15 10.13
N ALA A 122 0.73 -5.83 9.95
CA ALA A 122 0.33 -4.55 9.38
C ALA A 122 0.70 -3.42 10.35
N TYR A 123 0.94 -2.23 9.80
CA TYR A 123 1.35 -1.08 10.60
C TYR A 123 0.71 0.21 10.09
N LYS A 124 0.55 1.16 11.00
CA LYS A 124 0.11 2.52 10.71
C LYS A 124 1.14 3.50 11.24
N CYS A 125 1.32 4.61 10.54
CA CYS A 125 2.19 5.68 11.00
C CYS A 125 1.41 6.99 11.07
N GLU A 126 1.60 7.71 12.18
CA GLU A 126 1.00 9.01 12.45
C GLU A 126 2.12 10.05 12.53
N SER A 127 1.90 11.21 11.91
CA SER A 127 2.86 12.33 11.89
C SER A 127 2.35 13.44 12.80
N ASN A 128 3.07 13.72 13.88
CA ASN A 128 2.77 14.79 14.82
C ASN A 128 3.75 15.96 14.60
N LYS A 129 3.23 17.18 14.47
CA LYS A 129 4.07 18.38 14.38
C LYS A 129 4.47 18.82 15.79
N LEU A 130 5.78 18.89 16.03
CA LEU A 130 6.36 19.38 17.27
C LEU A 130 6.32 20.92 17.32
N GLU A 131 6.39 21.49 18.52
CA GLU A 131 6.35 22.95 18.73
C GLU A 131 7.49 23.70 18.02
N ASN A 132 8.63 23.03 17.81
CA ASN A 132 9.77 23.54 17.06
C ASN A 132 9.61 23.46 15.52
N GLY A 133 8.43 23.03 15.03
CA GLY A 133 8.13 22.90 13.60
C GLY A 133 8.56 21.56 12.97
N ASN A 134 9.29 20.70 13.69
CA ASN A 134 9.70 19.39 13.19
C ASN A 134 8.52 18.40 13.17
N LEU A 135 8.58 17.40 12.29
CA LEU A 135 7.61 16.30 12.23
C LEU A 135 8.17 15.07 12.96
N LEU A 136 7.43 14.60 13.96
CA LEU A 136 7.67 13.31 14.60
C LEU A 136 6.75 12.27 13.97
N LYS A 137 7.33 11.25 13.34
CA LYS A 137 6.58 10.11 12.80
C LYS A 137 6.66 8.95 13.77
N ALA A 138 5.52 8.48 14.25
CA ALA A 138 5.41 7.32 15.11
C ALA A 138 4.64 6.21 14.38
N CYS A 139 5.18 4.99 14.38
CA CYS A 139 4.54 3.84 13.74
C CYS A 139 4.18 2.79 14.78
N SER A 140 3.01 2.18 14.63
CA SER A 140 2.51 1.11 15.49
C SER A 140 1.90 0.00 14.65
N ASN A 141 1.93 -1.23 15.15
CA ASN A 141 1.24 -2.33 14.50
C ASN A 141 -0.28 -2.09 14.55
N VAL A 142 -0.98 -2.58 13.53
CA VAL A 142 -2.44 -2.69 13.55
C VAL A 142 -2.78 -4.08 14.04
N ASN A 143 -3.52 -4.15 15.15
CA ASN A 143 -3.90 -5.41 15.75
C ASN A 143 -4.70 -6.28 14.79
N ASP A 144 -4.46 -7.58 14.85
CA ASP A 144 -5.13 -8.62 14.08
C ASP A 144 -4.94 -8.56 12.57
N GLU A 145 -4.04 -7.71 12.09
CA GLU A 145 -3.83 -7.49 10.67
C GLU A 145 -2.40 -7.79 10.25
N ILE A 146 -2.29 -8.34 9.05
CA ILE A 146 -1.04 -8.72 8.42
C ILE A 146 -0.95 -8.13 7.01
N VAL A 147 0.26 -8.08 6.48
CA VAL A 147 0.53 -7.76 5.09
C VAL A 147 1.24 -8.94 4.46
N LEU A 148 0.64 -9.51 3.42
CA LEU A 148 1.25 -10.54 2.60
C LEU A 148 1.89 -9.90 1.39
N TYR A 149 3.15 -10.25 1.14
CA TYR A 149 3.94 -9.87 -0.02
C TYR A 149 4.19 -11.10 -0.88
N ASN A 150 4.00 -10.95 -2.18
CA ASN A 150 4.40 -11.92 -3.18
C ASN A 150 4.94 -11.18 -4.42
N ASN A 151 5.26 -11.92 -5.47
CA ASN A 151 5.75 -11.32 -6.73
C ASN A 151 4.71 -10.45 -7.44
N SER A 152 3.43 -10.61 -7.14
CA SER A 152 2.33 -9.84 -7.75
C SER A 152 2.00 -8.56 -6.99
N GLY A 153 2.59 -8.34 -5.81
CA GLY A 153 2.38 -7.15 -5.01
C GLY A 153 2.18 -7.48 -3.53
N GLN A 154 1.41 -6.62 -2.86
CA GLN A 154 1.07 -6.78 -1.46
C GLN A 154 -0.44 -6.71 -1.25
N ILE A 155 -0.93 -7.45 -0.26
CA ILE A 155 -2.31 -7.38 0.21
C ILE A 155 -2.30 -7.32 1.73
N ARG A 156 -3.10 -6.42 2.29
CA ARG A 156 -3.34 -6.31 3.72
C ARG A 156 -4.60 -7.10 4.04
N ALA A 157 -4.54 -7.91 5.08
CA ALA A 157 -5.64 -8.79 5.46
C ALA A 157 -5.76 -8.89 6.99
N LYS A 158 -6.99 -9.10 7.45
CA LYS A 158 -7.28 -9.42 8.84
C LYS A 158 -7.09 -10.92 9.07
N SER A 159 -6.16 -11.28 9.95
CA SER A 159 -5.87 -12.66 10.37
C SER A 159 -5.39 -12.63 11.84
N PRO A 160 -6.32 -12.64 12.82
CA PRO A 160 -5.99 -12.48 14.24
C PRO A 160 -4.98 -13.51 14.75
N ASP A 161 -5.19 -14.78 14.40
CA ASP A 161 -4.35 -15.88 14.88
C ASP A 161 -2.94 -15.81 14.31
N LEU A 162 -2.80 -15.51 13.01
CA LEU A 162 -1.48 -15.36 12.38
C LEU A 162 -0.77 -14.10 12.88
N TYR A 163 -1.48 -13.00 13.10
CA TYR A 163 -0.92 -11.80 13.73
C TYR A 163 -0.37 -12.10 15.13
N LYS A 164 -1.19 -12.72 15.98
CA LYS A 164 -0.79 -13.09 17.34
C LYS A 164 0.38 -14.06 17.34
N TRP A 165 0.34 -15.06 16.46
CA TRP A 165 1.41 -16.03 16.30
C TRP A 165 2.71 -15.39 15.88
N LEU A 166 2.70 -14.54 14.84
CA LEU A 166 3.88 -13.86 14.30
C LEU A 166 4.49 -12.85 15.28
N THR A 167 3.66 -12.18 16.08
CA THR A 167 4.13 -11.18 17.05
C THR A 167 4.73 -11.77 18.33
N GLY A 168 4.54 -13.07 18.60
CA GLY A 168 5.24 -13.69 19.74
C GLY A 168 5.00 -15.17 20.01
N ASP A 169 3.85 -15.74 19.65
CA ASP A 169 3.53 -17.12 20.06
C ASP A 169 4.34 -18.18 19.31
N TRP A 170 4.93 -17.87 18.15
CA TRP A 170 5.84 -18.79 17.45
C TRP A 170 7.03 -19.25 18.30
N LYS A 171 7.41 -18.50 19.33
CA LYS A 171 8.52 -18.85 20.24
C LYS A 171 8.19 -20.02 21.18
N LYS A 172 6.93 -20.43 21.24
CA LYS A 172 6.42 -21.48 22.14
C LYS A 172 6.22 -22.82 21.43
N GLU A 173 6.45 -22.86 20.12
CA GLU A 173 6.37 -24.06 19.26
C GLU A 173 7.72 -24.80 19.26
#